data_AF-A0A3F3Q9P5-F1
#
_entry.id   AF-A0A3F3Q9P5-F1
#
_cell.length_a   1.000
_cell.length_b   1.000
_cell.length_c   1.000
_cell.angle_alpha   90.00
_cell.angle_beta   90.00
_cell.angle_gamma   90.00
#
_symmetry.space_group_name_H-M   'P 1'
#
loop_
_entity.id
_entity.type
_entity.pdbx_description
1 polymer ?
#
loop_
_entity_poly.entity_id
_entity_poly.type
_entity_poly.pdbx_seq_one_letter_code
_entity_poly.pdbx_strand_id
1 'polypeptide(L)'
;MGLASNAIYYTFHPSELRSILQWKIWHSPVHERNEKNETETEKACFKFLDLTSRSFSAVIKELHPELLMPVCVFYLTLRGLDTIEDDTSIPLETKEPLLRGFKDFLEQDGWTFNGNRPEEKDRELLVQFHNVITEFKKMKPAYQAIIKDITDKMGNGMADYCRKAAFDDASVITIEEYDLYCYYVAGLVGEGLTRLFVEAEFGNPALLERARLHKSMGLFLQKTNIIRDIREDDDDGRRFWPKEIWSKHVKQFDDLFKPEHREAALNCSSEMVLNALEHVEDCLFYLAGLREQSVFNFCAIPQSMAIATLELCFRNPAIFERNIKITKGEACQLMFESTQNLRILCAAFRKYARKIHKKNTPKDPNFLKVSLVCGRIEKWIETIFPSQNAEAAKRRVTGELTEQEKKQAEEHAETRKDMYFMMGLMVVIVFITSVVMIFTAWLLGARFDLAWQELRSGNFRPPREIRQKQEL
;
A
#
# COMPACT_ATOMS: atom_id res chain seq x y z
N MET A 1 16.91 3.89 8.87
CA MET A 1 17.29 3.50 10.24
C MET A 1 18.33 2.39 10.16
N GLY A 2 19.36 2.41 11.00
CA GLY A 2 20.41 1.36 11.00
C GLY A 2 19.94 0.03 11.61
N LEU A 3 20.67 -1.05 11.35
CA LEU A 3 20.34 -2.41 11.83
C LEU A 3 20.09 -2.48 13.34
N ALA A 4 20.93 -1.83 14.15
CA ALA A 4 20.76 -1.78 15.61
C ALA A 4 19.47 -1.08 16.05
N SER A 5 19.07 0.01 15.37
CA SER A 5 17.82 0.73 15.64
C SER A 5 16.60 -0.15 15.35
N ASN A 6 16.65 -0.94 14.27
CA ASN A 6 15.57 -1.86 13.91
C ASN A 6 15.49 -3.02 14.92
N ALA A 7 16.63 -3.57 15.36
CA ALA A 7 16.67 -4.64 16.36
C ALA A 7 16.07 -4.21 17.71
N ILE A 8 16.38 -2.98 18.17
CA ILE A 8 15.79 -2.42 19.39
C ILE A 8 14.28 -2.22 19.21
N TYR A 9 13.82 -1.63 18.10
CA TYR A 9 12.41 -1.42 17.80
C TYR A 9 11.60 -2.74 17.84
N TYR A 10 12.07 -3.78 17.15
CA TYR A 10 11.37 -5.06 17.09
C TYR A 10 11.40 -5.85 18.41
N THR A 11 12.35 -5.59 19.31
CA THR A 11 12.31 -6.11 20.69
C THR A 11 11.07 -5.62 21.44
N PHE A 12 10.66 -4.37 21.23
CA PHE A 12 9.46 -3.80 21.85
C PHE A 12 8.18 -4.04 21.04
N HIS A 13 8.27 -4.44 19.77
CA HIS A 13 7.13 -4.70 18.88
C HIS A 13 7.18 -6.14 18.31
N PRO A 14 7.11 -7.17 19.17
CA PRO A 14 7.30 -8.57 18.75
C PRO A 14 6.20 -9.08 17.81
N SER A 15 5.00 -8.50 17.85
CA SER A 15 3.92 -8.81 16.89
C SER A 15 4.28 -8.39 15.47
N GLU A 16 4.91 -7.23 15.29
CA GLU A 16 5.36 -6.77 13.97
C GLU A 16 6.50 -7.63 13.43
N LEU A 17 7.46 -7.98 14.30
CA LEU A 17 8.54 -8.90 13.94
C LEU A 17 7.98 -10.27 13.52
N ARG A 18 7.01 -10.80 14.28
CA ARG A 18 6.31 -12.04 13.93
C ARG A 18 5.66 -11.94 12.55
N SER A 19 4.92 -10.88 12.25
CA SER A 19 4.28 -10.71 10.94
C SER A 19 5.30 -10.63 9.79
N ILE A 20 6.44 -9.96 9.99
CA ILE A 20 7.54 -9.91 9.01
C ILE A 20 8.17 -11.29 8.81
N LEU A 21 8.45 -12.02 9.88
CA LEU A 21 9.00 -13.38 9.81
C LEU A 21 7.99 -14.34 9.15
N GLN A 22 6.71 -14.21 9.49
CA GLN A 22 5.64 -15.04 8.95
C GLN A 22 5.47 -14.85 7.46
N TRP A 23 5.47 -13.61 6.97
CA TRP A 23 5.48 -13.32 5.53
C TRP A 23 6.79 -13.77 4.85
N LYS A 24 7.93 -13.77 5.54
CA LYS A 24 9.22 -14.16 4.94
C LYS A 24 9.52 -15.66 4.93
N ILE A 25 8.92 -16.44 5.82
CA ILE A 25 9.27 -17.84 6.07
C ILE A 25 8.13 -18.79 5.70
N TRP A 26 6.87 -18.38 5.91
CA TRP A 26 5.68 -19.22 5.70
C TRP A 26 4.74 -18.72 4.59
N HIS A 27 5.11 -17.67 3.87
CA HIS A 27 4.42 -17.32 2.62
C HIS A 27 4.93 -18.21 1.49
N SER A 28 4.05 -19.03 0.94
CA SER A 28 4.26 -19.70 -0.34
C SER A 28 3.52 -18.89 -1.42
N PRO A 29 4.20 -18.41 -2.47
CA PRO A 29 3.52 -17.74 -3.57
C PRO A 29 2.54 -18.68 -4.27
N VAL A 30 1.43 -18.15 -4.78
CA VAL A 30 0.40 -18.97 -5.47
C VAL A 30 0.95 -19.54 -6.78
N HIS A 31 1.69 -18.72 -7.51
CA HIS A 31 2.42 -19.09 -8.72
C HIS A 31 3.85 -18.57 -8.64
N GLU A 32 4.82 -19.34 -9.16
CA GLU A 32 6.23 -18.94 -9.21
C GLU A 32 6.65 -18.55 -10.63
N ARG A 33 7.39 -17.44 -10.73
CA ARG A 33 8.00 -16.94 -11.97
C ARG A 33 9.15 -17.85 -12.42
N ASN A 34 9.11 -18.34 -13.66
CA ASN A 34 10.16 -19.20 -14.22
C ASN A 34 11.28 -18.39 -14.92
N GLU A 35 12.20 -17.85 -14.12
CA GLU A 35 13.29 -16.98 -14.59
C GLU A 35 14.28 -17.64 -15.58
N LYS A 36 14.27 -18.97 -15.73
CA LYS A 36 15.23 -19.71 -16.57
C LYS A 36 14.97 -19.59 -18.06
N ASN A 37 13.72 -19.38 -18.46
CA ASN A 37 13.28 -19.41 -19.86
C ASN A 37 12.97 -18.01 -20.42
N GLU A 38 13.18 -16.96 -19.63
CA GLU A 38 12.82 -15.59 -20.00
C GLU A 38 13.74 -15.01 -21.06
N THR A 39 13.14 -14.32 -22.02
CA THR A 39 13.81 -13.44 -22.97
C THR A 39 14.35 -12.19 -22.27
N GLU A 40 15.34 -11.53 -22.88
CA GLU A 40 15.93 -10.31 -22.30
C GLU A 40 14.91 -9.17 -22.17
N THR A 41 13.91 -9.11 -23.06
CA THR A 41 12.83 -8.13 -23.04
C THR A 41 11.84 -8.38 -21.89
N GLU A 42 11.54 -9.64 -21.55
CA GLU A 42 10.78 -10.01 -20.33
C GLU A 42 11.56 -9.63 -19.06
N LYS A 43 12.87 -9.96 -19.00
CA LYS A 43 13.74 -9.60 -17.87
C LYS A 43 13.80 -8.08 -17.67
N ALA A 44 13.89 -7.31 -18.76
CA ALA A 44 13.84 -5.86 -18.73
C ALA A 44 12.50 -5.35 -18.16
N CYS A 45 11.36 -5.90 -18.61
CA CYS A 45 10.05 -5.55 -18.04
C CYS A 45 9.99 -5.84 -16.54
N PHE A 46 10.39 -7.03 -16.07
CA PHE A 46 10.39 -7.34 -14.64
C PHE A 46 11.39 -6.51 -13.82
N LYS A 47 12.53 -6.10 -14.41
CA LYS A 47 13.45 -5.13 -13.80
C LYS A 47 12.76 -3.78 -13.59
N PHE A 48 12.10 -3.24 -14.62
CA PHE A 48 11.37 -1.97 -14.49
C PHE A 48 10.22 -2.08 -13.50
N LEU A 49 9.55 -3.22 -13.44
CA LEU A 49 8.50 -3.50 -12.46
C LEU A 49 9.04 -3.40 -11.02
N ASP A 50 10.20 -3.98 -10.72
CA ASP A 50 10.82 -3.85 -9.39
C ASP A 50 11.20 -2.41 -9.02
N LEU A 51 11.78 -1.66 -9.97
CA LEU A 51 12.24 -0.28 -9.78
C LEU A 51 11.08 0.71 -9.53
N THR A 52 9.97 0.52 -10.23
CA THR A 52 8.82 1.42 -10.22
C THR A 52 7.79 1.02 -9.14
N SER A 53 7.43 -0.27 -9.08
CA SER A 53 6.31 -0.81 -8.30
C SER A 53 6.66 -1.18 -6.85
N ARG A 54 7.94 -1.38 -6.53
CA ARG A 54 8.45 -1.75 -5.20
C ARG A 54 7.68 -2.93 -4.59
N SER A 55 6.90 -2.71 -3.52
CA SER A 55 6.13 -3.76 -2.82
C SER A 55 5.03 -4.39 -3.68
N PHE A 56 4.53 -3.68 -4.69
CA PHE A 56 3.47 -4.19 -5.57
C PHE A 56 4.03 -5.05 -6.72
N SER A 57 5.34 -4.96 -7.02
CA SER A 57 6.04 -5.89 -7.94
C SER A 57 5.92 -7.34 -7.48
N ALA A 58 6.15 -7.61 -6.18
CA ALA A 58 6.03 -8.94 -5.61
C ALA A 58 4.63 -9.55 -5.84
N VAL A 59 3.59 -8.74 -5.65
CA VAL A 59 2.20 -9.18 -5.81
C VAL A 59 1.85 -9.47 -7.28
N ILE A 60 2.39 -8.69 -8.22
CA ILE A 60 2.24 -8.96 -9.67
C ILE A 60 2.97 -10.24 -10.06
N LYS A 61 4.15 -10.49 -9.50
CA LYS A 61 4.97 -11.68 -9.79
C LYS A 61 4.37 -13.01 -9.30
N GLU A 62 3.38 -12.95 -8.41
CA GLU A 62 2.62 -14.12 -7.93
C GLU A 62 1.36 -14.42 -8.75
N LEU A 63 1.05 -13.62 -9.78
CA LEU A 63 -0.09 -13.84 -10.67
C LEU A 63 0.04 -15.12 -11.50
N HIS A 64 -1.10 -15.73 -11.80
CA HIS A 64 -1.20 -16.86 -12.72
C HIS A 64 -0.45 -16.57 -14.04
N PRO A 65 0.32 -17.51 -14.61
CA PRO A 65 1.19 -17.26 -15.77
C PRO A 65 0.50 -16.58 -16.98
N GLU A 66 -0.78 -16.90 -17.21
CA GLU A 66 -1.65 -16.26 -18.21
C GLU A 66 -1.77 -14.72 -18.06
N LEU A 67 -1.72 -14.20 -16.84
CA LEU A 67 -1.88 -12.78 -16.52
C LEU A 67 -0.59 -12.08 -16.07
N LEU A 68 0.44 -12.83 -15.69
CA LEU A 68 1.72 -12.29 -15.19
C LEU A 68 2.32 -11.24 -16.13
N MET A 69 2.54 -11.60 -17.40
CA MET A 69 3.07 -10.67 -18.40
C MET A 69 2.06 -9.59 -18.82
N PRO A 70 0.77 -9.89 -19.09
CA PRO A 70 -0.22 -8.87 -19.40
C PRO A 70 -0.39 -7.78 -18.33
N VAL A 71 -0.44 -8.14 -17.04
CA VAL A 71 -0.54 -7.16 -15.95
C VAL A 71 0.79 -6.40 -15.75
N CYS A 72 1.94 -7.06 -15.96
CA CYS A 72 3.26 -6.41 -15.95
C CYS A 72 3.34 -5.32 -17.05
N VAL A 73 3.05 -5.68 -18.31
CA VAL A 73 3.08 -4.75 -19.44
C VAL A 73 2.03 -3.64 -19.28
N PHE A 74 0.82 -3.96 -18.83
CA PHE A 74 -0.21 -2.96 -18.54
C PHE A 74 0.26 -1.95 -17.48
N TYR A 75 0.81 -2.43 -16.35
CA TYR A 75 1.36 -1.57 -15.31
C TYR A 75 2.50 -0.67 -15.83
N LEU A 76 3.44 -1.24 -16.59
CA LEU A 76 4.57 -0.48 -17.16
C LEU A 76 4.13 0.53 -18.22
N THR A 77 3.08 0.22 -18.97
CA THR A 77 2.49 1.14 -19.96
C THR A 77 1.93 2.38 -19.27
N LEU A 78 1.11 2.17 -18.24
CA LEU A 78 0.53 3.28 -17.48
C LEU A 78 1.58 4.02 -16.63
N ARG A 79 2.59 3.33 -16.08
CA ARG A 79 3.72 3.99 -15.39
C ARG A 79 4.54 4.87 -16.34
N GLY A 80 4.72 4.45 -17.61
CA GLY A 80 5.35 5.28 -18.64
C GLY A 80 4.53 6.55 -18.93
N LEU A 81 3.20 6.42 -18.98
CA LEU A 81 2.28 7.54 -19.14
C LEU A 81 2.32 8.50 -17.93
N ASP A 82 2.21 7.99 -16.69
CA ASP A 82 2.39 8.75 -15.44
C ASP A 82 3.71 9.54 -15.48
N THR A 83 4.82 8.93 -15.89
CA THR A 83 6.16 9.55 -15.91
C THR A 83 6.29 10.70 -16.93
N ILE A 84 5.41 10.79 -17.94
CA ILE A 84 5.32 11.94 -18.84
C ILE A 84 4.40 13.03 -18.24
N GLU A 85 3.36 12.63 -17.50
CA GLU A 85 2.40 13.51 -16.85
C GLU A 85 3.01 14.26 -15.65
N ASP A 86 3.61 13.55 -14.70
CA ASP A 86 4.24 14.09 -13.48
C ASP A 86 5.48 14.98 -13.76
N ASP A 87 6.15 14.84 -14.91
CA ASP A 87 7.38 15.60 -15.19
C ASP A 87 7.08 17.05 -15.58
N THR A 88 7.10 17.93 -14.58
CA THR A 88 6.93 19.39 -14.69
C THR A 88 7.98 20.09 -15.58
N SER A 89 9.04 19.41 -16.02
CA SER A 89 10.02 19.98 -16.95
C SER A 89 9.61 19.91 -18.43
N ILE A 90 8.62 19.07 -18.78
CA ILE A 90 8.14 18.89 -20.15
C ILE A 90 7.09 19.97 -20.48
N PRO A 91 7.31 20.86 -21.48
CA PRO A 91 6.33 21.86 -21.89
C PRO A 91 5.01 21.23 -22.38
N LEU A 92 3.89 21.91 -22.16
CA LEU A 92 2.55 21.39 -22.50
C LEU A 92 2.42 21.03 -23.98
N GLU A 93 3.03 21.84 -24.86
CA GLU A 93 3.04 21.66 -26.32
C GLU A 93 3.71 20.35 -26.74
N THR A 94 4.62 19.84 -25.91
CA THR A 94 5.24 18.51 -26.08
C THR A 94 4.45 17.43 -25.33
N LYS A 95 4.00 17.73 -24.10
CA LYS A 95 3.34 16.79 -23.20
C LYS A 95 1.98 16.32 -23.72
N GLU A 96 1.10 17.23 -24.15
CA GLU A 96 -0.25 16.87 -24.61
C GLU A 96 -0.25 15.90 -25.80
N PRO A 97 0.50 16.14 -26.90
CA PRO A 97 0.56 15.20 -28.01
C PRO A 97 1.13 13.83 -27.61
N LEU A 98 2.10 13.78 -26.69
CA LEU A 98 2.65 12.52 -26.18
C LEU A 98 1.60 11.74 -25.38
N LEU A 99 0.88 12.39 -24.47
CA LEU A 99 -0.15 11.74 -23.65
C LEU A 99 -1.31 11.21 -24.51
N ARG A 100 -1.85 12.02 -25.44
CA ARG A 100 -2.96 11.60 -26.32
C ARG A 100 -2.53 10.53 -27.34
N GLY A 101 -1.28 10.58 -27.82
CA GLY A 101 -0.73 9.65 -28.79
C GLY A 101 -0.15 8.35 -28.19
N PHE A 102 -0.04 8.25 -26.85
CA PHE A 102 0.73 7.19 -26.19
C PHE A 102 0.29 5.77 -26.57
N LYS A 103 -1.00 5.57 -26.79
CA LYS A 103 -1.60 4.31 -27.23
C LYS A 103 -1.03 3.80 -28.56
N ASP A 104 -0.65 4.70 -29.47
CA ASP A 104 -0.21 4.37 -30.83
C ASP A 104 1.30 4.10 -30.86
N PHE A 105 2.06 4.63 -29.88
CA PHE A 105 3.46 4.24 -29.67
C PHE A 105 3.61 2.76 -29.25
N LEU A 106 2.56 2.13 -28.67
CA LEU A 106 2.52 0.69 -28.42
C LEU A 106 2.60 -0.17 -29.69
N GLU A 107 2.27 0.41 -30.85
CA GLU A 107 2.36 -0.24 -32.16
C GLU A 107 3.65 0.13 -32.92
N GLN A 108 4.42 1.11 -32.44
CA GLN A 108 5.64 1.59 -33.09
C GLN A 108 6.88 0.84 -32.58
N ASP A 109 7.44 -0.05 -33.41
CA ASP A 109 8.66 -0.79 -33.05
C ASP A 109 9.84 0.16 -32.77
N GLY A 110 10.55 -0.11 -31.67
CA GLY A 110 11.71 0.68 -31.25
C GLY A 110 11.40 2.05 -30.66
N TRP A 111 10.14 2.43 -30.44
CA TRP A 111 9.83 3.71 -29.81
C TRP A 111 10.41 3.81 -28.39
N THR A 112 10.96 4.97 -28.08
CA THR A 112 11.55 5.33 -26.78
C THR A 112 11.37 6.84 -26.57
N PHE A 113 11.40 7.28 -25.32
CA PHE A 113 11.36 8.69 -24.96
C PHE A 113 12.47 9.04 -23.97
N ASN A 114 13.23 10.09 -24.28
CA ASN A 114 14.40 10.53 -23.52
C ASN A 114 14.27 12.02 -23.11
N GLY A 115 13.07 12.60 -23.21
CA GLY A 115 12.80 14.02 -22.96
C GLY A 115 12.57 14.39 -21.49
N ASN A 116 12.43 13.42 -20.59
CA ASN A 116 12.35 13.67 -19.15
C ASN A 116 13.65 14.26 -18.59
N ARG A 117 13.52 15.08 -17.54
CA ARG A 117 14.65 15.56 -16.72
C ARG A 117 15.52 14.40 -16.21
N PRO A 118 16.86 14.53 -16.13
CA PRO A 118 17.74 13.44 -15.69
C PRO A 118 17.44 12.88 -14.29
N GLU A 119 16.85 13.71 -13.42
CA GLU A 119 16.49 13.39 -12.04
C GLU A 119 15.19 12.59 -11.93
N GLU A 120 14.43 12.45 -13.02
CA GLU A 120 13.16 11.73 -12.99
C GLU A 120 13.38 10.24 -12.72
N LYS A 121 12.79 9.75 -11.62
CA LYS A 121 13.13 8.46 -11.00
C LYS A 121 12.89 7.30 -11.95
N ASP A 122 11.77 7.34 -12.67
CA ASP A 122 11.30 6.23 -13.51
C ASP A 122 11.62 6.43 -15.00
N ARG A 123 12.41 7.47 -15.33
CA ARG A 123 12.91 7.79 -16.69
C ARG A 123 13.53 6.61 -17.43
N GLU A 124 14.22 5.70 -16.75
CA GLU A 124 14.87 4.54 -17.38
C GLU A 124 13.87 3.68 -18.18
N LEU A 125 12.61 3.58 -17.71
CA LEU A 125 11.52 2.87 -18.37
C LEU A 125 11.20 3.47 -19.74
N LEU A 126 11.09 4.80 -19.83
CA LEU A 126 10.75 5.49 -21.09
C LEU A 126 11.90 5.45 -22.11
N VAL A 127 13.15 5.52 -21.63
CA VAL A 127 14.35 5.38 -22.48
C VAL A 127 14.47 3.96 -23.05
N GLN A 128 13.93 2.95 -22.36
CA GLN A 128 13.97 1.54 -22.78
C GLN A 128 12.58 0.97 -23.09
N PHE A 129 11.62 1.82 -23.44
CA PHE A 129 10.20 1.45 -23.60
C PHE A 129 9.94 0.46 -24.76
N HIS A 130 10.86 0.38 -25.72
CA HIS A 130 10.87 -0.64 -26.78
C HIS A 130 10.79 -2.09 -26.24
N ASN A 131 11.28 -2.36 -25.02
CA ASN A 131 11.11 -3.67 -24.37
C ASN A 131 9.64 -3.94 -24.03
N VAL A 132 8.95 -2.94 -23.47
CA VAL A 132 7.51 -3.01 -23.14
C VAL A 132 6.67 -3.20 -24.40
N ILE A 133 7.03 -2.50 -25.49
CA ILE A 133 6.39 -2.63 -26.82
C ILE A 133 6.59 -4.05 -27.39
N THR A 134 7.80 -4.61 -27.23
CA THR A 134 8.11 -5.96 -27.72
C THR A 134 7.25 -7.01 -27.01
N GLU A 135 7.09 -6.90 -25.68
CA GLU A 135 6.19 -7.80 -24.93
C GLU A 135 4.71 -7.52 -25.19
N PHE A 136 4.32 -6.24 -25.40
CA PHE A 136 2.97 -5.86 -25.78
C PHE A 136 2.50 -6.61 -27.03
N LYS A 137 3.32 -6.59 -28.10
CA LYS A 137 2.98 -7.23 -29.39
C LYS A 137 2.92 -8.76 -29.35
N LYS A 138 3.52 -9.41 -28.36
CA LYS A 138 3.45 -10.88 -28.19
C LYS A 138 2.13 -11.35 -27.56
N MET A 139 1.38 -10.47 -26.91
CA MET A 139 0.15 -10.84 -26.19
C MET A 139 -1.01 -11.21 -27.11
N LYS A 140 -2.03 -11.86 -26.56
CA LYS A 140 -3.32 -12.11 -27.23
C LYS A 140 -3.93 -10.77 -27.72
N PRO A 141 -4.56 -10.71 -28.92
CA PRO A 141 -5.16 -9.49 -29.44
C PRO A 141 -6.18 -8.83 -28.50
N ALA A 142 -6.92 -9.62 -27.72
CA ALA A 142 -7.86 -9.09 -26.72
C ALA A 142 -7.14 -8.26 -25.62
N TYR A 143 -6.01 -8.76 -25.09
CA TYR A 143 -5.21 -8.02 -24.11
C TYR A 143 -4.60 -6.75 -24.71
N GLN A 144 -4.09 -6.83 -25.93
CA GLN A 144 -3.58 -5.65 -26.64
C GLN A 144 -4.66 -4.57 -26.79
N ALA A 145 -5.88 -4.97 -27.20
CA ALA A 145 -7.02 -4.06 -27.35
C ALA A 145 -7.47 -3.45 -26.00
N ILE A 146 -7.47 -4.22 -24.90
CA ILE A 146 -7.79 -3.72 -23.56
C ILE A 146 -6.76 -2.68 -23.11
N ILE A 147 -5.46 -3.01 -23.21
CA ILE A 147 -4.37 -2.12 -22.80
C ILE A 147 -4.37 -0.84 -23.64
N LYS A 148 -4.54 -0.94 -24.96
CA LYS A 148 -4.57 0.23 -25.88
C LYS A 148 -5.75 1.16 -25.58
N ASP A 149 -6.95 0.61 -25.38
CA ASP A 149 -8.17 1.39 -25.07
C ASP A 149 -8.08 2.10 -23.71
N ILE A 150 -7.56 1.45 -22.67
CA ILE A 150 -7.36 2.11 -21.37
C ILE A 150 -6.27 3.18 -21.44
N THR A 151 -5.18 2.90 -22.16
CA THR A 151 -4.10 3.88 -22.40
C THR A 151 -4.63 5.13 -23.13
N ASP A 152 -5.51 4.96 -24.12
CA ASP A 152 -6.17 6.06 -24.83
C ASP A 152 -7.02 6.94 -23.88
N LYS A 153 -7.90 6.30 -23.11
CA LYS A 153 -8.80 6.99 -22.17
C LYS A 153 -8.02 7.72 -21.08
N MET A 154 -6.98 7.09 -20.52
CA MET A 154 -6.15 7.67 -19.46
C MET A 154 -5.28 8.81 -20.00
N GLY A 155 -4.63 8.63 -21.16
CA GLY A 155 -3.80 9.66 -21.79
C GLY A 155 -4.57 10.91 -22.20
N ASN A 156 -5.80 10.75 -22.71
CA ASN A 156 -6.67 11.90 -22.97
C ASN A 156 -7.12 12.60 -21.69
N GLY A 157 -7.54 11.86 -20.66
CA GLY A 157 -7.93 12.45 -19.37
C GLY A 157 -6.78 13.22 -18.72
N MET A 158 -5.58 12.65 -18.71
CA MET A 158 -4.36 13.33 -18.22
C MET A 158 -4.03 14.59 -19.04
N ALA A 159 -4.12 14.53 -20.36
CA ALA A 159 -3.92 15.71 -21.21
C ALA A 159 -4.93 16.82 -20.92
N ASP A 160 -6.20 16.49 -20.68
CA ASP A 160 -7.25 17.46 -20.34
C ASP A 160 -6.98 18.15 -18.99
N TYR A 161 -6.53 17.40 -17.97
CA TYR A 161 -6.12 17.97 -16.67
C TYR A 161 -4.83 18.79 -16.76
N CYS A 162 -3.82 18.33 -17.53
CA CYS A 162 -2.61 19.11 -17.82
C CYS A 162 -2.95 20.46 -18.49
N ARG A 163 -3.89 20.49 -19.43
CA ARG A 163 -4.40 21.74 -20.04
C ARG A 163 -5.12 22.62 -19.01
N LYS A 164 -6.04 22.06 -18.22
CA LYS A 164 -6.74 22.81 -17.15
C LYS A 164 -5.73 23.45 -16.19
N ALA A 165 -4.69 22.73 -15.80
CA ALA A 165 -3.66 23.23 -14.90
C ALA A 165 -2.75 24.33 -15.50
N ALA A 166 -2.60 24.37 -16.83
CA ALA A 166 -1.76 25.36 -17.51
C ALA A 166 -2.51 26.65 -17.91
N PHE A 167 -3.82 26.57 -18.14
CA PHE A 167 -4.63 27.69 -18.64
C PHE A 167 -5.65 28.24 -17.64
N ASP A 168 -6.09 27.42 -16.67
CA ASP A 168 -7.10 27.76 -15.66
C ASP A 168 -6.56 27.54 -14.22
N ASP A 169 -7.44 27.61 -13.22
CA ASP A 169 -7.16 27.15 -11.86
C ASP A 169 -7.12 25.61 -11.85
N ALA A 170 -5.93 25.05 -11.60
CA ALA A 170 -5.68 23.61 -11.51
C ALA A 170 -6.46 22.91 -10.38
N SER A 171 -7.03 23.66 -9.43
CA SER A 171 -7.72 23.07 -8.29
C SER A 171 -8.96 22.27 -8.69
N VAL A 172 -9.13 21.14 -8.02
CA VAL A 172 -10.36 20.35 -8.07
C VAL A 172 -11.44 21.12 -7.31
N ILE A 173 -12.56 21.43 -7.95
CA ILE A 173 -13.59 22.30 -7.37
C ILE A 173 -14.66 21.46 -6.65
N THR A 174 -15.30 20.51 -7.34
CA THR A 174 -16.42 19.73 -6.79
C THR A 174 -16.02 18.28 -6.48
N ILE A 175 -16.86 17.57 -5.73
CA ILE A 175 -16.69 16.14 -5.48
C ILE A 175 -16.83 15.33 -6.79
N GLU A 176 -17.65 15.76 -7.74
CA GLU A 176 -17.75 15.13 -9.07
C GLU A 176 -16.48 15.31 -9.90
N GLU A 177 -15.84 16.49 -9.88
CA GLU A 177 -14.53 16.67 -10.51
C GLU A 177 -13.46 15.78 -9.85
N TYR A 178 -13.51 15.61 -8.54
CA TYR A 178 -12.61 14.71 -7.79
C TYR A 178 -12.79 13.23 -8.17
N ASP A 179 -14.05 12.79 -8.26
CA ASP A 179 -14.43 11.45 -8.70
C ASP A 179 -14.12 11.18 -10.19
N LEU A 180 -14.11 12.23 -11.02
CA LEU A 180 -13.74 12.19 -12.42
C LEU A 180 -12.22 12.10 -12.59
N TYR A 181 -11.45 12.93 -11.88
CA TYR A 181 -9.99 12.84 -11.82
C TYR A 181 -9.53 11.45 -11.38
N CYS A 182 -10.05 10.97 -10.23
CA CYS A 182 -9.75 9.64 -9.72
C CYS A 182 -10.21 8.52 -10.67
N TYR A 183 -11.25 8.74 -11.48
CA TYR A 183 -11.67 7.78 -12.50
C TYR A 183 -10.62 7.68 -13.61
N TYR A 184 -10.14 8.79 -14.15
CA TYR A 184 -9.12 8.76 -15.21
C TYR A 184 -7.81 8.13 -14.74
N VAL A 185 -7.27 8.53 -13.58
CA VAL A 185 -5.94 8.05 -13.16
C VAL A 185 -5.93 6.68 -12.45
N ALA A 186 -7.08 6.19 -11.98
CA ALA A 186 -7.14 4.91 -11.23
C ALA A 186 -8.38 4.06 -11.51
N GLY A 187 -9.56 4.66 -11.72
CA GLY A 187 -10.78 3.92 -12.06
C GLY A 187 -10.69 3.18 -13.40
N LEU A 188 -10.01 3.76 -14.39
CA LEU A 188 -9.68 3.12 -15.68
C LEU A 188 -8.70 1.95 -15.51
N VAL A 189 -7.76 2.04 -14.57
CA VAL A 189 -6.86 0.92 -14.22
C VAL A 189 -7.69 -0.26 -13.72
N GLY A 190 -8.69 0.01 -12.86
CA GLY A 190 -9.66 -0.98 -12.40
C GLY A 190 -10.49 -1.60 -13.54
N GLU A 191 -10.97 -0.80 -14.48
CA GLU A 191 -11.68 -1.26 -15.69
C GLU A 191 -10.80 -2.19 -16.55
N GLY A 192 -9.56 -1.79 -16.83
CA GLY A 192 -8.59 -2.58 -17.60
C GLY A 192 -8.27 -3.91 -16.94
N LEU A 193 -7.92 -3.89 -15.64
CA LEU A 193 -7.68 -5.11 -14.86
C LEU A 193 -8.91 -6.04 -14.88
N THR A 194 -10.12 -5.52 -14.66
CA THR A 194 -11.36 -6.32 -14.70
C THR A 194 -11.53 -7.01 -16.04
N ARG A 195 -11.28 -6.30 -17.15
CA ARG A 195 -11.36 -6.85 -18.51
C ARG A 195 -10.31 -7.93 -18.76
N LEU A 196 -9.06 -7.72 -18.34
CA LEU A 196 -8.01 -8.74 -18.41
C LEU A 196 -8.41 -10.00 -17.61
N PHE A 197 -8.96 -9.85 -16.41
CA PHE A 197 -9.35 -10.97 -15.56
C PHE A 197 -10.53 -11.77 -16.10
N VAL A 198 -11.50 -11.10 -16.73
CA VAL A 198 -12.66 -11.77 -17.34
C VAL A 198 -12.28 -12.45 -18.66
N GLU A 199 -11.42 -11.84 -19.46
CA GLU A 199 -10.85 -12.45 -20.69
C GLU A 199 -9.99 -13.68 -20.36
N ALA A 200 -9.31 -13.69 -19.20
CA ALA A 200 -8.60 -14.85 -18.66
C ALA A 200 -9.50 -15.86 -17.91
N GLU A 201 -10.83 -15.71 -17.95
CA GLU A 201 -11.86 -16.51 -17.24
C GLU A 201 -11.78 -16.52 -15.69
N PHE A 202 -10.88 -15.74 -15.10
CA PHE A 202 -10.64 -15.66 -13.65
C PHE A 202 -11.55 -14.66 -12.91
N GLY A 203 -12.16 -13.72 -13.64
CA GLY A 203 -13.23 -12.85 -13.15
C GLY A 203 -14.62 -13.39 -13.50
N ASN A 204 -15.62 -13.13 -12.66
CA ASN A 204 -17.02 -13.34 -13.06
C ASN A 204 -17.41 -12.29 -14.14
N PRO A 205 -17.91 -12.69 -15.34
CA PRO A 205 -18.30 -11.74 -16.38
C PRO A 205 -19.28 -10.64 -15.95
N ALA A 206 -20.13 -10.91 -14.95
CA ALA A 206 -21.04 -9.93 -14.36
C ALA A 206 -20.33 -8.73 -13.67
N LEU A 207 -19.00 -8.77 -13.51
CA LEU A 207 -18.21 -7.61 -13.08
C LEU A 207 -18.13 -6.52 -14.17
N LEU A 208 -18.18 -6.89 -15.45
CA LEU A 208 -18.17 -5.93 -16.58
C LEU A 208 -19.48 -5.14 -16.68
N GLU A 209 -20.61 -5.78 -16.35
CA GLU A 209 -21.93 -5.13 -16.30
C GLU A 209 -22.07 -4.12 -15.14
N ARG A 210 -21.13 -4.15 -14.18
CA ARG A 210 -21.21 -3.42 -12.92
C ARG A 210 -20.07 -2.41 -12.79
N ALA A 211 -19.97 -1.49 -13.75
CA ALA A 211 -18.87 -0.52 -13.86
C ALA A 211 -18.57 0.27 -12.57
N ARG A 212 -19.60 0.54 -11.75
CA ARG A 212 -19.45 1.13 -10.40
C ARG A 212 -18.44 0.37 -9.52
N LEU A 213 -18.42 -0.96 -9.57
CA LEU A 213 -17.58 -1.79 -8.70
C LEU A 213 -16.08 -1.61 -9.00
N HIS A 214 -15.68 -1.78 -10.26
CA HIS A 214 -14.28 -1.61 -10.64
C HIS A 214 -13.83 -0.14 -10.62
N LYS A 215 -14.76 0.81 -10.86
CA LYS A 215 -14.51 2.24 -10.60
C LYS A 215 -14.20 2.47 -9.12
N SER A 216 -15.04 1.98 -8.20
CA SER A 216 -14.82 2.13 -6.75
C SER A 216 -13.52 1.48 -6.27
N MET A 217 -13.11 0.34 -6.85
CA MET A 217 -11.80 -0.28 -6.57
C MET A 217 -10.63 0.69 -6.85
N GLY A 218 -10.64 1.40 -7.98
CA GLY A 218 -9.62 2.40 -8.32
C GLY A 218 -9.73 3.66 -7.47
N LEU A 219 -10.94 4.21 -7.33
CA LEU A 219 -11.21 5.42 -6.54
C LEU A 219 -10.79 5.24 -5.06
N PHE A 220 -11.05 4.09 -4.44
CA PHE A 220 -10.67 3.86 -3.04
C PHE A 220 -9.16 3.97 -2.83
N LEU A 221 -8.36 3.37 -3.72
CA LEU A 221 -6.89 3.45 -3.66
C LEU A 221 -6.41 4.89 -3.89
N GLN A 222 -6.92 5.55 -4.93
CA GLN A 222 -6.45 6.89 -5.30
C GLN A 222 -6.82 7.94 -4.26
N LYS A 223 -8.06 7.94 -3.77
CA LYS A 223 -8.48 8.83 -2.68
C LYS A 223 -7.66 8.60 -1.41
N THR A 224 -7.32 7.34 -1.10
CA THR A 224 -6.46 7.02 0.04
C THR A 224 -5.04 7.58 -0.11
N ASN A 225 -4.46 7.53 -1.31
CA ASN A 225 -3.15 8.14 -1.59
C ASN A 225 -3.22 9.67 -1.42
N ILE A 226 -4.18 10.33 -2.08
CA ILE A 226 -4.40 11.79 -2.01
C ILE A 226 -4.63 12.30 -0.57
N ILE A 227 -5.26 11.49 0.30
CA ILE A 227 -5.45 11.84 1.71
C ILE A 227 -4.15 11.71 2.51
N ARG A 228 -3.33 10.69 2.22
CA ARG A 228 -2.06 10.42 2.91
C ARG A 228 -0.97 11.41 2.50
N ASP A 229 -0.91 11.73 1.22
CA ASP A 229 0.21 12.44 0.59
C ASP A 229 0.00 13.96 0.53
N ILE A 230 -1.09 14.50 1.11
CA ILE A 230 -1.42 15.94 1.14
C ILE A 230 -0.24 16.89 1.42
N ARG A 231 0.69 16.52 2.31
CA ARG A 231 1.87 17.34 2.57
C ARG A 231 2.88 17.33 1.41
N GLU A 232 3.11 16.15 0.83
CA GLU A 232 4.02 15.95 -0.31
C GLU A 232 3.44 16.66 -1.55
N ASP A 233 2.13 16.58 -1.75
CA ASP A 233 1.42 17.31 -2.81
C ASP A 233 1.53 18.84 -2.63
N ASP A 234 1.36 19.39 -1.41
CA ASP A 234 1.49 20.83 -1.16
C ASP A 234 2.94 21.32 -1.31
N ASP A 235 3.94 20.52 -0.89
CA ASP A 235 5.36 20.80 -1.11
C ASP A 235 5.71 20.86 -2.63
N ASP A 236 5.06 20.03 -3.45
CA ASP A 236 5.17 20.04 -4.91
C ASP A 236 4.20 21.03 -5.62
N GLY A 237 3.40 21.79 -4.86
CA GLY A 237 2.44 22.78 -5.37
C GLY A 237 1.15 22.21 -5.99
N ARG A 238 0.87 20.92 -5.80
CA ARG A 238 -0.30 20.19 -6.34
C ARG A 238 -1.47 20.19 -5.34
N ARG A 239 -2.71 20.31 -5.83
CA ARG A 239 -3.91 20.51 -4.97
C ARG A 239 -5.11 19.68 -5.42
N PHE A 240 -5.15 18.42 -4.95
CA PHE A 240 -6.18 17.45 -5.35
C PHE A 240 -7.42 17.38 -4.45
N TRP A 241 -7.37 17.94 -3.22
CA TRP A 241 -8.53 17.94 -2.32
C TRP A 241 -9.60 18.93 -2.86
N PRO A 242 -10.86 18.51 -3.06
CA PRO A 242 -11.87 19.35 -3.69
C PRO A 242 -12.24 20.56 -2.83
N LYS A 243 -12.37 21.72 -3.47
CA LYS A 243 -12.78 22.99 -2.85
C LYS A 243 -14.10 22.87 -2.09
N GLU A 244 -15.06 22.14 -2.66
CA GLU A 244 -16.34 21.83 -2.02
C GLU A 244 -16.18 21.15 -0.66
N ILE A 245 -15.11 20.38 -0.41
CA ILE A 245 -14.81 19.84 0.92
C ILE A 245 -14.03 20.87 1.75
N TRP A 246 -12.83 21.29 1.33
CA TRP A 246 -11.96 22.06 2.21
C TRP A 246 -12.50 23.45 2.57
N SER A 247 -13.27 24.10 1.69
CA SER A 247 -13.81 25.44 1.94
C SER A 247 -14.95 25.45 2.99
N LYS A 248 -15.43 24.28 3.42
CA LYS A 248 -16.35 24.14 4.58
C LYS A 248 -15.62 24.33 5.91
N HIS A 249 -14.31 24.10 5.95
CA HIS A 249 -13.51 24.05 7.18
C HIS A 249 -12.53 25.23 7.30
N VAL A 250 -11.93 25.66 6.19
CA VAL A 250 -10.95 26.77 6.14
C VAL A 250 -11.25 27.75 5.02
N LYS A 251 -10.65 28.96 5.07
CA LYS A 251 -10.89 30.03 4.08
C LYS A 251 -9.98 29.91 2.87
N GLN A 252 -8.73 29.52 3.09
CA GLN A 252 -7.72 29.27 2.06
C GLN A 252 -7.18 27.85 2.24
N PHE A 253 -6.75 27.20 1.15
CA PHE A 253 -6.22 25.84 1.22
C PHE A 253 -5.01 25.73 2.17
N ASP A 254 -4.10 26.71 2.05
CA ASP A 254 -2.87 26.87 2.84
C ASP A 254 -3.12 26.95 4.36
N ASP A 255 -4.35 27.30 4.78
CA ASP A 255 -4.73 27.31 6.20
C ASP A 255 -4.71 25.89 6.81
N LEU A 256 -4.89 24.82 6.02
CA LEU A 256 -4.86 23.43 6.51
C LEU A 256 -3.53 23.06 7.19
N PHE A 257 -2.43 23.70 6.79
CA PHE A 257 -1.08 23.43 7.30
C PHE A 257 -0.69 24.30 8.51
N LYS A 258 -1.50 25.31 8.84
CA LYS A 258 -1.21 26.27 9.92
C LYS A 258 -1.60 25.69 11.30
N PRO A 259 -0.72 25.75 12.32
CA PRO A 259 -1.01 25.20 13.66
C PRO A 259 -2.31 25.72 14.29
N GLU A 260 -2.65 26.99 14.10
CA GLU A 260 -3.86 27.65 14.60
C GLU A 260 -5.17 27.09 14.00
N HIS A 261 -5.11 26.44 12.85
CA HIS A 261 -6.27 25.85 12.16
C HIS A 261 -6.33 24.32 12.30
N ARG A 262 -5.51 23.71 13.18
CA ARG A 262 -5.35 22.26 13.24
C ARG A 262 -6.66 21.48 13.43
N GLU A 263 -7.60 21.96 14.25
CA GLU A 263 -8.89 21.29 14.43
C GLU A 263 -9.73 21.31 13.14
N ALA A 264 -9.77 22.45 12.43
CA ALA A 264 -10.44 22.56 11.14
C ALA A 264 -9.80 21.64 10.08
N ALA A 265 -8.47 21.55 10.06
CA ALA A 265 -7.74 20.63 9.20
C ALA A 265 -8.08 19.15 9.50
N LEU A 266 -8.18 18.77 10.78
CA LEU A 266 -8.60 17.43 11.20
C LEU A 266 -10.06 17.12 10.80
N ASN A 267 -10.97 18.11 10.88
CA ASN A 267 -12.37 17.96 10.45
C ASN A 267 -12.50 17.87 8.92
N CYS A 268 -11.66 18.58 8.17
CA CYS A 268 -11.54 18.45 6.71
C CYS A 268 -11.02 17.06 6.33
N SER A 269 -9.95 16.59 6.98
CA SER A 269 -9.41 15.23 6.79
C SER A 269 -10.47 14.15 7.09
N SER A 270 -11.30 14.36 8.10
CA SER A 270 -12.43 13.47 8.44
C SER A 270 -13.47 13.38 7.32
N GLU A 271 -13.81 14.50 6.67
CA GLU A 271 -14.72 14.51 5.51
C GLU A 271 -14.10 13.83 4.28
N MET A 272 -12.79 14.01 4.04
CA MET A 272 -12.08 13.29 2.98
C MET A 272 -12.04 11.78 3.22
N VAL A 273 -11.72 11.34 4.44
CA VAL A 273 -11.73 9.91 4.81
C VAL A 273 -13.13 9.33 4.70
N LEU A 274 -14.17 10.06 5.11
CA LEU A 274 -15.57 9.68 4.91
C LEU A 274 -15.87 9.42 3.43
N ASN A 275 -15.51 10.36 2.55
CA ASN A 275 -15.73 10.24 1.10
C ASN A 275 -14.97 9.05 0.48
N ALA A 276 -13.79 8.69 0.99
CA ALA A 276 -13.10 7.48 0.58
C ALA A 276 -13.80 6.21 1.09
N LEU A 277 -14.28 6.18 2.34
CA LEU A 277 -14.95 5.02 2.95
C LEU A 277 -16.25 4.59 2.24
N GLU A 278 -16.90 5.49 1.49
CA GLU A 278 -18.12 5.18 0.72
C GLU A 278 -17.90 4.15 -0.40
N HIS A 279 -16.65 3.92 -0.83
CA HIS A 279 -16.30 2.89 -1.83
C HIS A 279 -16.12 1.48 -1.24
N VAL A 280 -15.97 1.33 0.09
CA VAL A 280 -15.56 0.06 0.71
C VAL A 280 -16.51 -1.11 0.41
N GLU A 281 -17.83 -0.87 0.43
CA GLU A 281 -18.82 -1.92 0.14
C GLU A 281 -18.72 -2.42 -1.31
N ASP A 282 -18.48 -1.52 -2.27
CA ASP A 282 -18.26 -1.89 -3.66
C ASP A 282 -16.96 -2.67 -3.83
N CYS A 283 -15.88 -2.25 -3.17
CA CYS A 283 -14.59 -2.95 -3.23
C CYS A 283 -14.71 -4.37 -2.70
N LEU A 284 -15.34 -4.56 -1.53
CA LEU A 284 -15.54 -5.90 -0.97
C LEU A 284 -16.51 -6.74 -1.82
N PHE A 285 -17.53 -6.14 -2.45
CA PHE A 285 -18.41 -6.85 -3.39
C PHE A 285 -17.68 -7.26 -4.68
N TYR A 286 -16.82 -6.39 -5.22
CA TYR A 286 -15.97 -6.71 -6.36
C TYR A 286 -15.06 -7.91 -6.08
N LEU A 287 -14.38 -7.89 -4.92
CA LEU A 287 -13.46 -8.95 -4.49
C LEU A 287 -14.17 -10.30 -4.29
N ALA A 288 -15.47 -10.30 -3.97
CA ALA A 288 -16.29 -11.51 -3.92
C ALA A 288 -16.61 -12.13 -5.29
N GLY A 289 -16.38 -11.39 -6.39
CA GLY A 289 -16.59 -11.86 -7.76
C GLY A 289 -15.35 -12.47 -8.44
N LEU A 290 -14.20 -12.50 -7.76
CA LEU A 290 -12.95 -13.06 -8.26
C LEU A 290 -12.88 -14.57 -7.97
N ARG A 291 -12.43 -15.36 -8.95
CA ARG A 291 -12.44 -16.84 -8.89
C ARG A 291 -11.06 -17.47 -8.71
N GLU A 292 -10.01 -16.80 -9.20
CA GLU A 292 -8.63 -17.29 -9.11
C GLU A 292 -7.90 -16.61 -7.94
N GLN A 293 -7.11 -17.39 -7.20
CA GLN A 293 -6.55 -16.97 -5.91
C GLN A 293 -5.47 -15.88 -6.06
N SER A 294 -4.61 -15.95 -7.08
CA SER A 294 -3.61 -14.91 -7.31
C SER A 294 -4.23 -13.57 -7.72
N VAL A 295 -5.28 -13.59 -8.55
CA VAL A 295 -6.06 -12.41 -8.92
C VAL A 295 -6.78 -11.82 -7.70
N PHE A 296 -7.34 -12.67 -6.83
CA PHE A 296 -7.89 -12.25 -5.55
C PHE A 296 -6.83 -11.58 -4.67
N ASN A 297 -5.68 -12.22 -4.47
CA ASN A 297 -4.56 -11.68 -3.67
C ASN A 297 -4.10 -10.32 -4.21
N PHE A 298 -3.91 -10.22 -5.53
CA PHE A 298 -3.51 -9.02 -6.24
C PHE A 298 -4.48 -7.85 -6.03
N CYS A 299 -5.78 -8.12 -6.05
CA CYS A 299 -6.79 -7.10 -5.79
C CYS A 299 -6.97 -6.80 -4.28
N ALA A 300 -6.86 -7.80 -3.41
CA ALA A 300 -7.16 -7.70 -1.98
C ALA A 300 -6.08 -6.96 -1.18
N ILE A 301 -4.80 -7.21 -1.48
CA ILE A 301 -3.67 -6.63 -0.73
C ILE A 301 -3.65 -5.10 -0.77
N PRO A 302 -3.77 -4.41 -1.93
CA PRO A 302 -3.81 -2.95 -1.96
C PRO A 302 -5.02 -2.37 -1.22
N GLN A 303 -6.18 -3.03 -1.32
CA GLN A 303 -7.43 -2.58 -0.70
C GLN A 303 -7.35 -2.68 0.83
N SER A 304 -6.74 -3.74 1.37
CA SER A 304 -6.54 -3.89 2.82
C SER A 304 -5.47 -2.92 3.37
N MET A 305 -4.42 -2.64 2.60
CA MET A 305 -3.46 -1.57 2.92
C MET A 305 -4.12 -0.18 2.89
N ALA A 306 -5.06 0.06 1.97
CA ALA A 306 -5.76 1.34 1.86
C ALA A 306 -6.69 1.60 3.07
N ILE A 307 -7.52 0.65 3.50
CA ILE A 307 -8.36 0.84 4.70
C ILE A 307 -7.52 1.03 5.98
N ALA A 308 -6.34 0.39 6.07
CA ALA A 308 -5.39 0.63 7.16
C ALA A 308 -4.72 2.01 7.09
N THR A 309 -4.42 2.49 5.88
CA THR A 309 -3.87 3.82 5.65
C THR A 309 -4.91 4.91 5.97
N LEU A 310 -6.17 4.73 5.60
CA LEU A 310 -7.26 5.63 5.99
C LEU A 310 -7.42 5.68 7.52
N GLU A 311 -7.30 4.56 8.22
CA GLU A 311 -7.31 4.52 9.68
C GLU A 311 -6.14 5.27 10.30
N LEU A 312 -4.95 5.17 9.70
CA LEU A 312 -3.75 5.92 10.11
C LEU A 312 -3.91 7.43 9.86
N CYS A 313 -4.53 7.84 8.76
CA CYS A 313 -4.77 9.25 8.41
C CYS A 313 -5.93 9.87 9.21
N PHE A 314 -6.96 9.09 9.55
CA PHE A 314 -8.18 9.58 10.18
C PHE A 314 -7.91 10.32 11.49
N ARG A 315 -8.21 11.63 11.48
CA ARG A 315 -7.96 12.58 12.57
C ARG A 315 -6.51 12.55 13.10
N ASN A 316 -5.54 12.27 12.23
CA ASN A 316 -4.13 12.27 12.59
C ASN A 316 -3.46 13.59 12.18
N PRO A 317 -3.00 14.42 13.13
CA PRO A 317 -2.37 15.71 12.81
C PRO A 317 -1.11 15.60 11.93
N ALA A 318 -0.43 14.45 11.95
CA ALA A 318 0.84 14.27 11.26
C ALA A 318 0.75 14.29 9.72
N ILE A 319 -0.42 14.08 9.10
CA ILE A 319 -0.58 14.11 7.63
C ILE A 319 -0.25 15.49 7.03
N PHE A 320 -0.46 16.55 7.80
CA PHE A 320 -0.16 17.94 7.41
C PHE A 320 1.30 18.35 7.67
N GLU A 321 2.09 17.46 8.28
CA GLU A 321 3.48 17.74 8.70
C GLU A 321 4.49 16.91 7.91
N ARG A 322 4.10 15.72 7.45
CA ARG A 322 4.94 14.77 6.70
C ARG A 322 4.10 13.66 6.08
N ASN A 323 4.64 12.99 5.06
CA ASN A 323 4.08 11.72 4.60
C ASN A 323 4.15 10.67 5.74
N ILE A 324 3.03 9.99 6.04
CA ILE A 324 2.92 8.93 7.04
C ILE A 324 2.52 7.60 6.39
N LYS A 325 3.10 6.49 6.87
CA LYS A 325 2.90 5.14 6.29
C LYS A 325 2.65 4.12 7.39
N ILE A 326 1.83 3.11 7.09
CA ILE A 326 1.63 1.94 7.97
C ILE A 326 2.98 1.26 8.23
N THR A 327 3.14 0.60 9.38
CA THR A 327 4.42 -0.04 9.70
C THR A 327 4.68 -1.23 8.80
N LYS A 328 5.94 -1.65 8.66
CA LYS A 328 6.27 -2.85 7.87
C LYS A 328 5.65 -4.12 8.49
N GLY A 329 5.49 -4.16 9.81
CA GLY A 329 4.78 -5.23 10.51
C GLY A 329 3.30 -5.28 10.14
N GLU A 330 2.60 -4.14 10.21
CA GLU A 330 1.20 -4.04 9.81
C GLU A 330 1.00 -4.38 8.32
N ALA A 331 1.90 -3.92 7.44
CA ALA A 331 1.87 -4.27 6.02
C ALA A 331 2.02 -5.79 5.79
N CYS A 332 3.01 -6.45 6.41
CA CYS A 332 3.16 -7.90 6.31
C CYS A 332 1.98 -8.67 6.94
N GLN A 333 1.39 -8.17 8.03
CA GLN A 333 0.16 -8.74 8.60
C GLN A 333 -0.99 -8.67 7.60
N LEU A 334 -1.21 -7.50 6.99
CA LEU A 334 -2.27 -7.28 6.02
C LEU A 334 -2.09 -8.12 4.76
N MET A 335 -0.85 -8.25 4.25
CA MET A 335 -0.56 -9.14 3.13
C MET A 335 -0.96 -10.57 3.47
N PHE A 336 -0.53 -11.10 4.62
CA PHE A 336 -0.86 -12.45 5.07
C PHE A 336 -2.37 -12.65 5.34
N GLU A 337 -3.07 -11.67 5.91
CA GLU A 337 -4.53 -11.71 6.12
C GLU A 337 -5.29 -11.66 4.78
N SER A 338 -4.77 -10.95 3.78
CA SER A 338 -5.42 -10.74 2.48
C SER A 338 -5.21 -11.87 1.48
N THR A 339 -4.20 -12.74 1.67
CA THR A 339 -3.93 -13.87 0.77
C THR A 339 -4.73 -15.13 1.07
N GLN A 340 -5.45 -15.19 2.21
CA GLN A 340 -6.13 -16.42 2.64
C GLN A 340 -7.52 -16.60 2.03
N ASN A 341 -8.44 -15.65 2.25
CA ASN A 341 -9.81 -15.68 1.73
C ASN A 341 -10.57 -14.38 2.08
N LEU A 342 -11.70 -14.18 1.39
CA LEU A 342 -12.60 -13.04 1.60
C LEU A 342 -13.09 -12.85 3.04
N ARG A 343 -13.30 -13.93 3.83
CA ARG A 343 -13.78 -13.81 5.22
C ARG A 343 -12.75 -13.15 6.12
N ILE A 344 -11.47 -13.50 5.95
CA ILE A 344 -10.36 -12.94 6.73
C ILE A 344 -10.05 -11.51 6.27
N LEU A 345 -10.09 -11.26 4.96
CA LEU A 345 -10.02 -9.89 4.42
C LEU A 345 -11.12 -9.00 5.03
N CYS A 346 -12.39 -9.46 5.01
CA CYS A 346 -13.49 -8.74 5.63
C CYS A 346 -13.29 -8.53 7.14
N ALA A 347 -12.67 -9.48 7.85
CA ALA A 347 -12.31 -9.29 9.26
C ALA A 347 -11.27 -8.16 9.45
N ALA A 348 -10.30 -8.03 8.54
CA ALA A 348 -9.37 -6.90 8.53
C ALA A 348 -10.09 -5.56 8.27
N PHE A 349 -10.97 -5.49 7.26
CA PHE A 349 -11.79 -4.29 7.01
C PHE A 349 -12.65 -3.90 8.23
N ARG A 350 -13.32 -4.87 8.88
CA ARG A 350 -14.07 -4.67 10.12
C ARG A 350 -13.18 -4.15 11.26
N LYS A 351 -11.97 -4.69 11.42
CA LYS A 351 -10.95 -4.25 12.41
C LYS A 351 -10.61 -2.77 12.21
N TYR A 352 -10.32 -2.33 10.99
CA TYR A 352 -9.96 -0.93 10.72
C TYR A 352 -11.18 0.02 10.75
N ALA A 353 -12.35 -0.39 10.27
CA ALA A 353 -13.60 0.38 10.44
C ALA A 353 -13.93 0.64 11.92
N ARG A 354 -13.74 -0.36 12.80
CA ARG A 354 -13.88 -0.22 14.25
C ARG A 354 -12.83 0.68 14.88
N LYS A 355 -11.57 0.63 14.43
CA LYS A 355 -10.52 1.56 14.87
C LYS A 355 -10.86 3.01 14.49
N ILE A 356 -11.31 3.26 13.25
CA ILE A 356 -11.80 4.58 12.79
C ILE A 356 -12.97 5.05 13.67
N HIS A 357 -13.99 4.20 13.86
CA HIS A 357 -15.14 4.52 14.69
C HIS A 357 -14.75 4.82 16.16
N LYS A 358 -13.74 4.13 16.70
CA LYS A 358 -13.19 4.41 18.05
C LYS A 358 -12.41 5.71 18.14
N LYS A 359 -11.75 6.15 17.07
CA LYS A 359 -11.09 7.47 16.98
C LYS A 359 -12.07 8.62 16.76
N ASN A 360 -13.27 8.32 16.27
CA ASN A 360 -14.30 9.30 15.96
C ASN A 360 -14.76 10.03 17.23
N THR A 361 -15.06 11.32 17.14
CA THR A 361 -15.35 12.17 18.30
C THR A 361 -16.58 13.06 18.04
N PRO A 362 -17.50 13.24 19.01
CA PRO A 362 -18.66 14.13 18.85
C PRO A 362 -18.34 15.62 18.57
N LYS A 363 -17.06 16.01 18.67
CA LYS A 363 -16.59 17.35 18.26
C LYS A 363 -16.45 17.49 16.74
N ASP A 364 -16.34 16.38 16.02
CA ASP A 364 -16.20 16.35 14.58
C ASP A 364 -17.57 16.63 13.91
N PRO A 365 -17.69 17.61 13.00
CA PRO A 365 -18.96 17.85 12.28
C PRO A 365 -19.40 16.63 11.44
N ASN A 366 -18.48 15.72 11.10
CA ASN A 366 -18.75 14.50 10.35
C ASN A 366 -19.07 13.29 11.25
N PHE A 367 -19.09 13.45 12.58
CA PHE A 367 -19.20 12.34 13.56
C PHE A 367 -20.30 11.32 13.22
N LEU A 368 -21.52 11.80 12.92
CA LEU A 368 -22.65 10.92 12.59
C LEU A 368 -22.45 10.21 11.25
N LYS A 369 -21.97 10.91 10.21
CA LYS A 369 -21.75 10.33 8.88
C LYS A 369 -20.67 9.25 8.90
N VAL A 370 -19.54 9.51 9.57
CA VAL A 370 -18.45 8.53 9.77
C VAL A 370 -18.95 7.32 10.56
N SER A 371 -19.74 7.54 11.62
CA SER A 371 -20.33 6.43 12.40
C SER A 371 -21.29 5.57 11.56
N LEU A 372 -22.11 6.21 10.71
CA LEU A 372 -23.01 5.50 9.80
C LEU A 372 -22.25 4.70 8.74
N VAL A 373 -21.17 5.24 8.14
CA VAL A 373 -20.41 4.51 7.11
C VAL A 373 -19.65 3.32 7.72
N CYS A 374 -19.02 3.48 8.89
CA CYS A 374 -18.40 2.36 9.61
C CYS A 374 -19.43 1.28 9.98
N GLY A 375 -20.59 1.66 10.53
CA GLY A 375 -21.66 0.72 10.86
C GLY A 375 -22.25 0.02 9.63
N ARG A 376 -22.28 0.69 8.48
CA ARG A 376 -22.71 0.12 7.20
C ARG A 376 -21.72 -0.94 6.69
N ILE A 377 -20.42 -0.66 6.72
CA ILE A 377 -19.36 -1.63 6.41
C ILE A 377 -19.49 -2.86 7.31
N GLU A 378 -19.69 -2.68 8.62
CA GLU A 378 -19.87 -3.82 9.54
C GLU A 378 -21.13 -4.65 9.22
N LYS A 379 -22.26 -3.99 8.91
CA LYS A 379 -23.52 -4.63 8.53
C LYS A 379 -23.41 -5.38 7.20
N TRP A 380 -22.72 -4.81 6.22
CA TRP A 380 -22.46 -5.45 4.93
C TRP A 380 -21.66 -6.75 5.13
N ILE A 381 -20.58 -6.68 5.91
CA ILE A 381 -19.74 -7.86 6.21
C ILE A 381 -20.56 -8.91 6.97
N GLU A 382 -21.42 -8.50 7.92
CA GLU A 382 -22.29 -9.40 8.67
C GLU A 382 -23.37 -10.06 7.79
N THR A 383 -23.79 -9.40 6.71
CA THR A 383 -24.76 -9.95 5.74
C THR A 383 -24.16 -11.08 4.91
N ILE A 384 -22.87 -11.00 4.58
CA ILE A 384 -22.16 -12.02 3.78
C ILE A 384 -21.54 -13.11 4.66
N PHE A 385 -21.06 -12.74 5.86
CA PHE A 385 -20.49 -13.67 6.84
C PHE A 385 -21.18 -13.53 8.20
N PRO A 386 -22.39 -14.09 8.37
CA PRO A 386 -23.12 -14.04 9.64
C PRO A 386 -22.31 -14.64 10.79
N SER A 387 -22.16 -13.87 11.88
CA SER A 387 -21.53 -14.33 13.11
C SER A 387 -22.41 -15.29 13.92
N GLN A 388 -23.71 -15.32 13.63
CA GLN A 388 -24.71 -16.18 14.26
C GLN A 388 -25.50 -16.98 13.22
N ASN A 389 -24.91 -18.05 12.69
CA ASN A 389 -25.71 -19.15 12.16
C ASN A 389 -26.50 -19.78 13.33
N ALA A 390 -27.74 -20.22 13.10
CA ALA A 390 -28.56 -20.86 14.15
C ALA A 390 -27.86 -22.10 14.78
N GLU A 391 -27.05 -22.80 13.99
CA GLU A 391 -26.14 -23.84 14.51
C GLU A 391 -25.02 -23.29 15.39
N ALA A 392 -24.37 -22.18 15.03
CA ALA A 392 -23.29 -21.59 15.84
C ALA A 392 -23.80 -21.06 17.19
N ALA A 393 -25.03 -20.53 17.22
CA ALA A 393 -25.72 -20.18 18.46
C ALA A 393 -26.01 -21.42 19.31
N LYS A 394 -26.54 -22.51 18.72
CA LYS A 394 -26.72 -23.80 19.42
C LYS A 394 -25.40 -24.38 19.94
N ARG A 395 -24.35 -24.41 19.12
CA ARG A 395 -23.01 -24.95 19.46
C ARG A 395 -22.32 -24.18 20.58
N ARG A 396 -22.52 -22.85 20.67
CA ARG A 396 -22.07 -22.06 21.83
C ARG A 396 -22.82 -22.40 23.12
N VAL A 397 -24.06 -22.85 23.03
CA VAL A 397 -24.84 -23.31 24.19
C VAL A 397 -24.48 -24.76 24.57
N THR A 398 -24.12 -25.63 23.61
CA THR A 398 -23.66 -27.00 23.89
C THR A 398 -22.16 -27.13 24.20
N GLY A 399 -21.36 -26.09 23.92
CA GLY A 399 -19.91 -26.08 24.17
C GLY A 399 -19.07 -26.81 23.11
N GLU A 400 -19.64 -27.12 21.96
CA GLU A 400 -18.99 -27.94 20.93
C GLU A 400 -18.17 -27.10 19.94
N LEU A 401 -16.84 -27.21 20.04
CA LEU A 401 -15.90 -26.65 19.05
C LEU A 401 -15.92 -27.46 17.74
N THR A 402 -15.93 -26.77 16.60
CA THR A 402 -15.78 -27.43 15.28
C THR A 402 -14.39 -28.03 15.11
N GLU A 403 -14.24 -28.99 14.19
CA GLU A 403 -12.94 -29.64 13.93
C GLU A 403 -11.88 -28.65 13.42
N GLN A 404 -12.29 -27.60 12.69
CA GLN A 404 -11.40 -26.50 12.30
C GLN A 404 -11.02 -25.61 13.49
N GLU A 405 -11.95 -25.27 14.39
CA GLU A 405 -11.63 -24.49 15.59
C GLU A 405 -10.74 -25.29 16.57
N LYS A 406 -10.91 -26.61 16.66
CA LYS A 406 -10.01 -27.50 17.40
C LYS A 406 -8.61 -27.50 16.79
N LYS A 407 -8.48 -27.74 15.48
CA LYS A 407 -7.19 -27.71 14.78
C LYS A 407 -6.50 -26.35 14.90
N GLN A 408 -7.23 -25.24 14.72
CA GLN A 408 -6.67 -23.90 14.93
C GLN A 408 -6.27 -23.63 16.39
N ALA A 409 -7.03 -24.13 17.37
CA ALA A 409 -6.67 -23.99 18.78
C ALA A 409 -5.45 -24.85 19.14
N GLU A 410 -5.32 -26.04 18.56
CA GLU A 410 -4.17 -26.93 18.68
C GLU A 410 -2.93 -26.30 18.01
N GLU A 411 -3.00 -25.89 16.75
CA GLU A 411 -1.95 -25.14 16.05
C GLU A 411 -1.52 -23.88 16.82
N HIS A 412 -2.47 -23.08 17.33
CA HIS A 412 -2.18 -21.91 18.15
C HIS A 412 -1.56 -22.25 19.52
N ALA A 413 -1.84 -23.43 20.07
CA ALA A 413 -1.25 -23.91 21.32
C ALA A 413 0.16 -24.46 21.10
N GLU A 414 0.39 -25.24 20.04
CA GLU A 414 1.72 -25.69 19.62
C GLU A 414 2.61 -24.51 19.25
N THR A 415 2.15 -23.60 18.38
CA THR A 415 2.88 -22.36 18.04
C THR A 415 3.25 -21.56 19.29
N ARG A 416 2.41 -21.55 20.34
CA ARG A 416 2.68 -20.85 21.59
C ARG A 416 3.72 -21.59 22.46
N LYS A 417 3.68 -22.91 22.50
CA LYS A 417 4.72 -23.74 23.14
C LYS A 417 6.06 -23.56 22.44
N ASP A 418 6.09 -23.61 21.11
CA ASP A 418 7.30 -23.41 20.29
C ASP A 418 7.89 -22.02 20.48
N MET A 419 7.04 -20.98 20.56
CA MET A 419 7.47 -19.62 20.88
C MET A 419 8.12 -19.54 22.27
N TYR A 420 7.53 -20.15 23.31
CA TYR A 420 8.14 -20.19 24.64
C TYR A 420 9.43 -21.02 24.68
N PHE A 421 9.48 -22.13 23.94
CA PHE A 421 10.67 -22.97 23.80
C PHE A 421 11.81 -22.20 23.11
N MET A 422 11.53 -21.54 21.99
CA MET A 422 12.49 -20.69 21.26
C MET A 422 12.98 -19.52 22.11
N MET A 423 12.10 -18.85 22.87
CA MET A 423 12.50 -17.81 23.82
C MET A 423 13.42 -18.36 24.92
N GLY A 424 13.08 -19.52 25.50
CA GLY A 424 13.92 -20.18 26.51
C GLY A 424 15.29 -20.57 25.95
N LEU A 425 15.32 -21.15 24.75
CA LEU A 425 16.54 -21.55 24.06
C LEU A 425 17.42 -20.33 23.69
N MET A 426 16.81 -19.20 23.30
CA MET A 426 17.54 -17.95 23.07
C MET A 426 18.14 -17.38 24.36
N VAL A 427 17.42 -17.42 25.47
CA VAL A 427 17.95 -17.04 26.80
C VAL A 427 19.12 -17.95 27.20
N VAL A 428 19.03 -19.26 26.98
CA VAL A 428 20.12 -20.21 27.25
C VAL A 428 21.34 -19.94 26.37
N ILE A 429 21.17 -19.66 25.07
CA ILE A 429 22.29 -19.30 24.18
C ILE A 429 22.95 -17.99 24.63
N VAL A 430 22.18 -16.95 24.97
CA VAL A 430 22.72 -15.67 25.48
C VAL A 430 23.45 -15.87 26.81
N PHE A 431 22.95 -16.73 27.69
CA PHE A 431 23.62 -17.08 28.94
C PHE A 431 24.94 -17.81 28.69
N ILE A 432 24.95 -18.88 27.88
CA ILE A 432 26.16 -19.66 27.56
C ILE A 432 27.21 -18.78 26.87
N THR A 433 26.82 -17.98 25.88
CA THR A 433 27.75 -17.06 25.19
C THR A 433 28.30 -16.00 26.13
N SER A 434 27.49 -15.42 27.03
CA SER A 434 27.98 -14.49 28.06
C SER A 434 28.96 -15.14 29.02
N VAL A 435 28.69 -16.36 29.49
CA VAL A 435 29.61 -17.11 30.38
C VAL A 435 30.92 -17.42 29.67
N VAL A 436 30.89 -17.86 28.41
CA VAL A 436 32.09 -18.11 27.60
C VAL A 436 32.88 -16.82 27.36
N MET A 437 32.22 -15.69 27.07
CA MET A 437 32.87 -14.39 26.91
C MET A 437 33.54 -13.88 28.20
N ILE A 438 32.87 -14.03 29.35
CA ILE A 438 33.43 -13.64 30.65
C ILE A 438 34.62 -14.55 31.02
N PHE A 439 34.49 -15.86 30.80
CA PHE A 439 35.55 -16.84 31.10
C PHE A 439 36.79 -16.67 30.20
N THR A 440 36.59 -16.43 28.91
CA THR A 440 37.70 -16.16 27.97
C THR A 440 38.38 -14.82 28.28
N ALA A 441 37.63 -13.77 28.61
CA ALA A 441 38.19 -12.51 29.07
C ALA A 441 39.00 -12.68 30.38
N TRP A 442 38.52 -13.51 31.32
CA TRP A 442 39.26 -13.85 32.55
C TRP A 442 40.58 -14.57 32.25
N LEU A 443 40.57 -15.59 31.37
CA LEU A 443 41.78 -16.29 30.92
C LEU A 443 42.79 -15.36 30.22
N LEU A 444 42.31 -14.32 29.54
CA LEU A 444 43.13 -13.28 28.90
C LEU A 444 43.56 -12.15 29.86
N GLY A 445 43.33 -12.31 31.17
CA GLY A 445 43.84 -11.40 32.21
C GLY A 445 42.94 -10.19 32.53
N ALA A 446 41.66 -10.22 32.17
CA ALA A 446 40.73 -9.13 32.48
C ALA A 446 40.53 -8.96 33.99
N ARG A 447 40.81 -7.75 34.49
CA ARG A 447 40.67 -7.35 35.90
C ARG A 447 39.26 -6.86 36.22
N PHE A 448 38.35 -7.82 36.41
CA PHE A 448 36.95 -7.58 36.77
C PHE A 448 36.75 -6.87 38.11
N ASP A 449 37.74 -6.95 39.01
CA ASP A 449 37.80 -6.22 40.28
C ASP A 449 37.83 -4.69 40.07
N LEU A 450 38.66 -4.21 39.13
CA LEU A 450 38.70 -2.79 38.75
C LEU A 450 37.43 -2.36 38.01
N ALA A 451 36.96 -3.18 37.06
CA ALA A 451 35.73 -2.89 36.31
C ALA A 451 34.49 -2.79 37.24
N TRP A 452 34.42 -3.62 38.29
CA TRP A 452 33.35 -3.56 39.29
C TRP A 452 33.46 -2.36 40.23
N GLN A 453 34.68 -1.90 40.54
CA GLN A 453 34.90 -0.62 41.24
C GLN A 453 34.44 0.58 40.41
N GLU A 454 34.75 0.63 39.10
CA GLU A 454 34.30 1.70 38.20
C GLU A 454 32.77 1.70 37.99
N LEU A 455 32.16 0.52 37.91
CA LEU A 455 30.70 0.39 37.84
C LEU A 455 30.01 0.90 39.11
N ARG A 456 30.61 0.66 40.30
CA ARG A 456 30.11 1.19 41.57
C ARG A 456 30.38 2.69 41.77
N SER A 457 31.41 3.26 41.14
CA SER A 457 31.68 4.71 41.20
C SER A 457 30.87 5.52 40.17
N GLY A 458 30.11 4.86 39.29
CA GLY A 458 29.12 5.49 38.42
C GLY A 458 29.67 6.13 37.13
N ASN A 459 30.92 5.83 36.77
CA ASN A 459 31.64 6.50 35.69
C ASN A 459 31.27 5.96 34.28
N PHE A 460 30.01 6.14 33.86
CA PHE A 460 29.48 5.62 32.59
C PHE A 460 29.76 6.49 31.35
N ARG A 461 30.67 7.47 31.42
CA ARG A 461 31.09 8.29 30.27
C ARG A 461 32.58 8.61 30.35
N PRO A 462 33.31 8.64 29.21
CA PRO A 462 34.69 9.13 29.20
C PRO A 462 34.72 10.63 29.57
N PRO A 463 35.76 11.11 30.30
CA PRO A 463 35.88 12.52 30.65
C PRO A 463 35.93 13.43 29.41
N ARG A 464 35.31 14.61 29.51
CA ARG A 464 35.41 15.66 28.49
C ARG A 464 36.74 16.41 28.65
N GLU A 465 37.55 16.37 27.58
CA GLU A 465 38.68 17.25 27.24
C GLU A 465 39.75 17.55 28.32
N ILE A 466 41.02 17.27 27.96
CA ILE A 466 42.12 18.16 28.29
C ILE A 466 42.69 18.69 26.97
N ARG A 467 42.40 19.96 26.67
CA ARG A 467 42.91 20.68 25.51
C ARG A 467 43.58 21.95 26.03
N GLN A 468 44.88 22.14 25.72
CA GLN A 468 45.72 23.30 26.10
C GLN A 468 46.02 23.37 27.63
N LYS A 469 47.21 23.74 28.15
CA LYS A 469 48.44 24.45 27.69
C LYS A 469 49.58 24.14 28.72
N GLN A 470 50.88 24.47 28.62
CA GLN A 470 51.75 25.19 27.65
C GLN A 470 53.23 24.72 27.83
N GLU A 471 54.15 25.13 26.95
CA GLU A 471 55.60 25.37 27.16
C GLU A 471 56.44 24.49 28.12
N LEU A 472 57.28 23.60 27.56
CA LEU A 472 58.74 23.83 27.37
C LEU A 472 59.36 22.78 26.42
#